data_AF-A0A935H4G7-F1
#
_entry.id   AF-A0A935H4G7-F1
#
_cell.length_a   1.000
_cell.length_b   1.000
_cell.length_c   1.000
_cell.angle_alpha   90.00
_cell.angle_beta   90.00
_cell.angle_gamma   90.00
#
_symmetry.space_group_name_H-M   'P 1'
#
loop_
_entity.id
_entity.type
_entity.pdbx_description
1 polymer ?
#
loop_
_entity_poly.entity_id
_entity_poly.type
_entity_poly.pdbx_seq_one_letter_code
_entity_poly.pdbx_strand_id
1 'polypeptide(L)' 'MAWFTAWFGPDKDPLPEWQRAAELIAAIDAGGMPLNPARVNDIARKIGLDVSTRASVEDTIGRIRAALVYRRTHR' A
#
# COMPACT_ATOMS: atom_id res chain seq x y z
N MET A 1 8.02 -10.26 22.44
CA MET A 1 7.30 -10.47 21.16
C MET A 1 6.93 -9.08 20.68
N ALA A 2 7.83 -8.42 19.96
CA ALA A 2 7.68 -7.01 19.61
C ALA A 2 6.84 -6.91 18.33
N TRP A 3 5.56 -6.59 18.52
CA TRP A 3 4.56 -6.35 17.49
C TRP A 3 4.83 -4.95 16.91
N PHE A 4 5.56 -4.95 15.78
CA PHE A 4 5.69 -3.90 14.76
C PHE A 4 5.12 -2.52 15.13
N THR A 5 5.93 -1.70 15.81
CA THR A 5 5.60 -0.32 16.12
C THR A 5 5.90 0.61 14.94
N ALA A 6 4.86 1.37 14.58
CA ALA A 6 4.91 2.72 14.01
C ALA A 6 5.88 2.98 12.85
N TRP A 7 5.35 3.05 11.62
CA TRP A 7 6.01 3.82 10.57
C TRP A 7 5.03 4.66 9.72
N PHE A 8 5.47 5.91 9.53
CA PHE A 8 5.12 6.96 8.56
C PHE A 8 4.03 7.98 8.94
N GLY A 9 4.52 9.20 9.22
CA GLY A 9 3.80 10.44 9.53
C GLY A 9 3.40 11.27 8.29
N PRO A 10 2.98 12.53 8.48
CA PRO A 10 2.15 13.27 7.53
C PRO A 10 2.87 13.74 6.25
N ASP A 11 2.19 13.57 5.12
CA ASP A 11 2.58 13.87 3.75
C ASP A 11 2.83 15.37 3.46
N LYS A 12 4.01 15.69 2.93
CA LYS A 12 4.34 16.95 2.24
C LYS A 12 5.48 16.72 1.22
N ASP A 13 5.22 15.99 0.13
CA ASP A 13 5.87 16.17 -1.19
C ASP A 13 5.27 15.16 -2.21
N PRO A 14 5.17 15.49 -3.52
CA PRO A 14 4.65 14.58 -4.56
C PRO A 14 5.49 13.32 -4.85
N LEU A 15 6.45 12.97 -4.00
CA LEU A 15 7.04 11.64 -3.91
C LEU A 15 7.14 11.23 -2.41
N PRO A 16 6.76 10.01 -1.99
CA PRO A 16 6.64 8.82 -2.82
C PRO A 16 5.49 7.88 -2.37
N GLU A 17 4.23 8.23 -2.64
CA GLU A 17 3.08 7.35 -2.36
C GLU A 17 3.24 5.98 -3.05
N TRP A 18 3.85 5.98 -4.24
CA TRP A 18 4.27 4.78 -4.96
C TRP A 18 5.35 3.95 -4.25
N GLN A 19 6.23 4.57 -3.47
CA GLN A 19 7.24 3.85 -2.68
C GLN A 19 6.62 3.28 -1.42
N ARG A 20 5.70 4.00 -0.76
CA ARG A 20 4.91 3.45 0.35
C ARG A 20 4.08 2.24 -0.10
N ALA A 21 3.49 2.31 -1.29
CA ALA A 21 2.83 1.17 -1.90
C ALA A 21 3.81 -0.01 -2.11
N ALA A 22 5.02 0.24 -2.60
CA ALA A 22 6.02 -0.80 -2.78
C ALA A 22 6.52 -1.39 -1.45
N GLU A 23 6.77 -0.57 -0.43
CA GLU A 23 7.18 -1.00 0.91
C GLU A 23 6.08 -1.82 1.59
N LEU A 24 4.81 -1.41 1.45
CA LEU A 24 3.68 -2.18 1.94
C LEU A 24 3.66 -3.59 1.33
N ILE A 25 3.78 -3.69 0.00
CA ILE A 25 3.79 -4.98 -0.69
C ILE A 25 5.02 -5.80 -0.29
N ALA A 26 6.21 -5.20 -0.21
CA ALA A 26 7.43 -5.89 0.21
C ALA A 26 7.34 -6.43 1.64
N ALA A 27 6.75 -5.68 2.57
CA ALA A 27 6.51 -6.13 3.93
C ALA A 27 5.52 -7.31 3.97
N ILE A 28 4.47 -7.28 3.13
CA ILE A 28 3.50 -8.38 3.02
C ILE A 28 4.14 -9.63 2.41
N ASP A 29 4.93 -9.47 1.34
CA ASP A 29 5.67 -10.56 0.71
C ASP A 29 6.71 -11.20 1.66
N ALA A 30 7.24 -10.42 2.60
CA ALA A 30 8.10 -10.91 3.68
C ALA A 30 7.34 -11.63 4.82
N GLY A 31 6.01 -11.79 4.71
CA GLY A 31 5.16 -12.43 5.71
C GLY A 31 4.53 -11.47 6.74
N GLY A 32 4.64 -10.16 6.53
CA GLY A 32 3.97 -9.13 7.33
C GLY A 32 2.46 -9.05 7.02
N MET A 33 1.66 -8.68 8.01
CA MET A 33 0.22 -8.45 7.85
C MET A 33 -0.11 -6.97 8.14
N PRO A 34 -0.92 -6.31 7.31
CA PRO A 34 -1.30 -4.93 7.56
C PRO A 34 -2.17 -4.83 8.80
N LEU A 35 -1.69 -4.09 9.80
CA LEU A 35 -2.40 -3.87 11.07
C LEU A 35 -3.68 -3.04 10.93
N ASN A 36 -3.84 -2.29 9.82
CA ASN A 36 -5.00 -1.44 9.62
C ASN A 36 -5.48 -1.47 8.15
N PRO A 37 -6.66 -2.04 7.85
CA PRO A 37 -7.24 -2.06 6.51
C PRO A 37 -7.46 -0.65 5.94
N ALA A 38 -7.81 0.32 6.79
CA ALA A 38 -8.05 1.69 6.35
C ALA A 38 -6.78 2.36 5.81
N ARG A 39 -5.59 2.02 6.34
CA ARG A 39 -4.32 2.53 5.81
C ARG A 39 -3.99 1.94 4.45
N VAL A 40 -4.28 0.66 4.23
CA VAL A 40 -4.11 0.01 2.92
C VAL A 40 -4.98 0.70 1.87
N ASN A 41 -6.24 1.00 2.22
CA ASN A 41 -7.15 1.73 1.35
C ASN A 41 -6.71 3.18 1.08
N ASP A 42 -6.15 3.87 2.09
CA ASP A 42 -5.59 5.22 1.92
C ASP A 42 -4.44 5.23 0.92
N ILE A 43 -3.48 4.31 1.07
CA ILE A 43 -2.34 4.18 0.14
C ILE A 43 -2.81 3.88 -1.28
N ALA A 44 -3.80 2.98 -1.44
CA ALA A 44 -4.37 2.68 -2.75
C ALA A 44 -4.98 3.92 -3.41
N ARG A 45 -5.80 4.70 -2.68
CA ARG A 45 -6.41 5.93 -3.20
C ARG A 45 -5.37 6.98 -3.58
N LYS A 46 -4.33 7.10 -2.76
CA LYS A 46 -3.21 8.01 -2.95
C LYS A 46 -2.42 7.74 -4.24
N ILE A 47 -2.19 6.47 -4.58
CA ILE A 47 -1.58 6.09 -5.86
C ILE A 47 -2.56 6.10 -7.05
N GLY A 48 -3.80 6.57 -6.86
CA GLY A 48 -4.81 6.72 -7.90
C GLY A 48 -5.69 5.50 -8.16
N LEU A 49 -5.68 4.50 -7.28
CA LEU A 49 -6.58 3.35 -7.38
C LEU A 49 -7.94 3.68 -6.77
N ASP A 50 -9.02 3.35 -7.48
CA ASP A 50 -10.36 3.37 -6.92
C ASP A 50 -10.59 2.10 -6.08
N VAL A 51 -10.78 2.29 -4.78
CA VAL A 51 -11.04 1.22 -3.81
C VAL A 51 -12.20 1.57 -2.90
N SER A 52 -13.20 0.69 -2.91
CA SER A 52 -14.36 0.82 -2.03
C SER A 52 -13.93 0.65 -0.57
N THR A 53 -14.55 1.40 0.34
CA THR A 53 -14.30 1.27 1.79
C THR A 53 -14.65 -0.12 2.33
N ARG A 54 -15.48 -0.87 1.60
CA ARG A 54 -15.89 -2.24 1.92
C ARG A 54 -15.07 -3.31 1.17
N ALA A 55 -14.10 -2.92 0.36
CA ALA A 55 -13.26 -3.88 -0.35
C ALA A 55 -12.45 -4.71 0.66
N SER A 56 -12.32 -6.01 0.38
CA SER A 56 -11.42 -6.86 1.15
C SER A 56 -9.98 -6.35 1.03
N VAL A 57 -9.23 -6.45 2.13
CA VAL A 57 -7.83 -5.98 2.17
C VAL A 57 -6.97 -6.71 1.14
N GLU A 58 -7.19 -8.02 0.98
CA GLU A 58 -6.48 -8.84 0.00
C GLU A 58 -6.71 -8.39 -1.44
N ASP A 59 -7.95 -7.99 -1.78
CA ASP A 59 -8.28 -7.43 -3.09
C ASP A 59 -7.53 -6.12 -3.32
N THR A 60 -7.48 -5.27 -2.30
CA THR A 60 -6.75 -3.99 -2.35
C THR A 60 -5.24 -4.20 -2.52
N ILE A 61 -4.66 -5.15 -1.77
CA ILE A 61 -3.25 -5.56 -1.92
C ILE A 61 -2.98 -6.03 -3.35
N GLY A 62 -3.87 -6.86 -3.91
CA GLY A 62 -3.77 -7.33 -5.29
C GLY A 62 -3.72 -6.19 -6.31
N ARG A 63 -4.61 -5.19 -6.16
CA ARG A 63 -4.64 -3.99 -7.02
C ARG A 63 -3.37 -3.16 -6.91
N ILE A 64 -2.87 -2.94 -5.69
CA ILE A 64 -1.61 -2.22 -5.47
C ILE A 64 -0.45 -2.95 -6.15
N ARG A 65 -0.36 -4.28 -6.01
CA ARG A 65 0.67 -5.09 -6.67
C ARG A 65 0.60 -4.96 -8.19
N ALA A 66 -0.59 -5.05 -8.78
CA ALA A 66 -0.80 -4.89 -10.22
C ALA A 66 -0.38 -3.49 -10.70
N ALA A 67 -0.73 -2.43 -9.96
CA ALA A 67 -0.35 -1.05 -10.28
C ALA A 67 1.17 -0.84 -10.30
N LEU A 68 1.88 -1.44 -9.33
CA LEU A 68 3.35 -1.39 -9.28
C LEU A 68 4.00 -2.09 -10.47
N VAL A 69 3.49 -3.25 -10.87
CA VAL A 69 3.96 -3.97 -12.07
C VAL A 69 3.67 -3.15 -13.32
N TYR A 70 2.45 -2.65 -13.47
CA TYR A 70 2.04 -1.83 -14.61
C TYR A 70 2.97 -0.61 -14.78
N ARG A 71 3.23 0.11 -13.69
CA ARG A 71 4.14 1.27 -13.65
C ARG A 71 5.56 0.90 -14.05
N ARG A 72 6.06 -0.29 -13.71
CA ARG A 72 7.40 -0.74 -14.08
C ARG A 72 7.50 -1.09 -15.57
N THR A 73 6.46 -1.68 -16.13
CA THR A 73 6.42 -2.11 -17.54
C THR A 73 6.19 -0.95 -18.51
N HIS A 74 5.49 0.11 -18.08
CA HIS A 74 5.16 1.28 -18.91
C HIS A 74 6.04 2.51 -18.60
N ARG A 75 7.26 2.30 -18.08
CA ARG A 75 8.22 3.37 -17.77
C ARG A 75 9.32 3.47 -18.82
#